data_AF-A0AAV0GW34-F1
#
_entry.id   AF-A0AAV0GW34-F1
#
_cell.length_a   1.000
_cell.length_b   1.000
_cell.length_c   1.000
_cell.angle_alpha   90.00
_cell.angle_beta   90.00
_cell.angle_gamma   90.00
#
_symmetry.space_group_name_H-M   'P 1'
#
loop_
_entity.id
_entity.type
_entity.pdbx_description
1 polymer ?
#
loop_
_entity_poly.entity_id
_entity_poly.type
_entity_poly.pdbx_seq_one_letter_code
_entity_poly.pdbx_strand_id
1 'polypeptide(L)'
;MPGFRFHPTEEELVEFYLRRKVEGKRFNVELITFLDLYRYDPWELPGSTSLPTSWEKEWFFYVPRDRKYRNGDRPNRVTTSGYWKATGADRMIRTESSRSIGLKKTLVFYSGKAPKGIRTSWIMNEYRLPHHDTQRYQKVSPTIFHTL
;
A
#
# COMPACT_ATOMS: atom_id res chain seq x y z
N MET A 1 -15.60 24.36 8.70
CA MET A 1 -16.55 23.26 8.98
C MET A 1 -15.74 22.03 9.34
N PRO A 2 -16.10 21.25 10.38
CA PRO A 2 -15.42 19.99 10.67
C PRO A 2 -15.74 19.01 9.53
N GLY A 3 -14.74 18.69 8.71
CA GLY A 3 -14.88 17.84 7.53
C GLY A 3 -14.55 16.39 7.87
N PHE A 4 -15.40 15.47 7.42
CA PHE A 4 -15.10 14.04 7.44
C PHE A 4 -13.84 13.78 6.60
N ARG A 5 -12.83 13.12 7.18
CA ARG A 5 -11.59 12.75 6.49
C ARG A 5 -11.46 11.25 6.47
N PHE A 6 -10.91 10.72 5.38
CA PHE A 6 -10.58 9.32 5.29
C PHE A 6 -9.33 9.03 6.13
N HIS A 7 -9.53 8.57 7.37
CA HIS A 7 -8.45 8.22 8.29
C HIS A 7 -8.68 6.83 8.91
N PRO A 8 -8.65 5.77 8.08
CA PRO A 8 -8.94 4.42 8.54
C PRO A 8 -7.85 3.91 9.49
N THR A 9 -8.26 3.15 10.50
CA THR A 9 -7.36 2.33 11.32
C THR A 9 -6.75 1.19 10.48
N GLU A 10 -5.65 0.61 10.97
CA GLU A 10 -5.05 -0.55 10.28
C GLU A 10 -5.99 -1.75 10.22
N GLU A 11 -6.84 -1.92 11.23
CA GLU A 11 -7.87 -2.94 11.24
C GLU A 11 -8.91 -2.70 10.14
N GLU A 12 -9.42 -1.48 9.99
CA GLU A 12 -10.35 -1.13 8.92
C GLU A 12 -9.71 -1.29 7.53
N LEU A 13 -8.45 -0.86 7.35
CA LEU A 13 -7.70 -1.06 6.11
C LEU A 13 -7.66 -2.55 5.72
N VAL A 14 -7.44 -3.44 6.68
CA VAL A 14 -7.27 -4.87 6.41
C VAL A 14 -8.61 -5.60 6.28
N GLU A 15 -9.50 -5.49 7.27
CA GLU A 15 -10.75 -6.25 7.32
C GLU A 15 -11.85 -5.64 6.46
N PHE A 16 -11.97 -4.31 6.44
CA PHE A 16 -13.01 -3.65 5.66
C PHE A 16 -12.58 -3.41 4.21
N TYR A 17 -11.42 -2.81 3.97
CA TYR A 17 -11.03 -2.43 2.60
C TYR A 17 -10.34 -3.57 1.85
N LEU A 18 -9.32 -4.19 2.45
CA LEU A 18 -8.51 -5.18 1.74
C LEU A 18 -9.23 -6.53 1.59
N ARG A 19 -9.73 -7.11 2.69
CA ARG A 19 -10.42 -8.42 2.67
C ARG A 19 -11.65 -8.39 1.75
N ARG A 20 -12.51 -7.37 1.87
CA ARG A 20 -13.69 -7.24 1.00
C ARG A 20 -13.32 -7.09 -0.48
N LYS A 21 -12.25 -6.36 -0.79
CA LYS A 21 -11.78 -6.23 -2.18
C LYS A 21 -11.35 -7.57 -2.75
N VAL A 22 -10.63 -8.37 -1.96
CA VAL A 22 -10.22 -9.74 -2.32
C VAL A 22 -11.41 -10.68 -2.49
N GLU A 23 -12.43 -10.54 -1.64
CA GLU A 23 -13.68 -11.31 -1.71
C GLU A 23 -14.63 -10.86 -2.82
N GLY A 24 -14.30 -9.82 -3.59
CA GLY A 24 -15.15 -9.28 -4.65
C GLY A 24 -16.43 -8.59 -4.15
N LYS A 25 -16.47 -8.21 -2.87
CA LYS A 25 -17.61 -7.50 -2.29
C LYS A 25 -17.65 -6.07 -2.82
N ARG A 26 -18.84 -5.58 -3.15
CA ARG A 26 -19.06 -4.20 -3.60
C ARG A 26 -18.95 -3.23 -2.43
N PHE A 27 -18.40 -2.05 -2.70
CA PHE A 27 -18.40 -0.92 -1.77
C PHE A 27 -19.49 0.06 -2.16
N ASN A 28 -20.13 0.68 -1.17
CA ASN A 28 -21.06 1.79 -1.42
C ASN A 28 -20.32 3.06 -1.88
N VAL A 29 -19.08 3.23 -1.44
CA VAL A 29 -18.17 4.33 -1.82
C VAL A 29 -16.79 3.74 -2.07
N GLU A 30 -16.23 3.96 -3.26
CA GLU A 30 -14.87 3.56 -3.60
C GLU A 30 -13.86 4.65 -3.20
N LEU A 31 -13.35 4.56 -1.97
CA LEU A 31 -12.37 5.53 -1.43
C LEU A 31 -10.91 5.18 -1.77
N ILE A 32 -10.63 3.94 -2.19
CA ILE A 32 -9.30 3.45 -2.54
C ILE A 32 -9.31 3.02 -4.00
N THR A 33 -8.43 3.60 -4.81
CA THR A 33 -8.36 3.36 -6.26
C THR A 33 -7.22 2.42 -6.61
N PHE A 34 -7.31 1.78 -7.78
CA PHE A 34 -6.21 0.96 -8.29
C PHE A 34 -5.10 1.84 -8.90
N LEU A 35 -3.84 1.49 -8.65
CA LEU A 35 -2.69 2.15 -9.24
C LEU A 35 -1.56 1.14 -9.51
N ASP A 36 -0.89 1.26 -10.66
CA ASP A 36 0.40 0.61 -10.87
C ASP A 36 1.51 1.49 -10.26
N LEU A 37 1.60 1.43 -8.93
CA LEU A 37 2.38 2.33 -8.09
C LEU A 37 3.83 2.48 -8.51
N TYR A 38 4.47 1.40 -8.95
CA TYR A 38 5.91 1.42 -9.26
C TYR A 38 6.24 2.11 -10.59
N ARG A 39 5.24 2.52 -11.37
CA ARG A 39 5.44 3.37 -12.55
C ARG A 39 5.65 4.85 -12.22
N TYR A 40 5.38 5.25 -10.97
CA TYR A 40 5.43 6.65 -10.54
C TYR A 40 6.51 6.84 -9.48
N ASP A 41 7.22 7.95 -9.57
CA ASP A 41 7.94 8.44 -8.40
C ASP A 41 6.93 8.95 -7.36
N PRO A 42 7.25 8.93 -6.05
CA PRO A 42 6.28 9.23 -5.00
C PRO A 42 5.63 10.62 -5.10
N TRP A 43 6.35 11.62 -5.62
CA TRP A 43 5.82 12.97 -5.83
C TRP A 43 4.87 13.08 -7.02
N GLU A 44 4.86 12.11 -7.93
CA GLU A 44 4.03 12.07 -9.15
C GLU A 44 2.75 11.25 -8.97
N LEU A 45 2.49 10.74 -7.77
CA LEU A 45 1.32 9.89 -7.54
C LEU A 45 0.03 10.65 -7.88
N PRO A 46 -0.94 10.05 -8.59
CA PRO A 46 -2.11 10.77 -9.11
C PRO A 46 -2.97 11.53 -8.09
N GLY A 47 -2.87 11.20 -6.79
CA GLY A 47 -3.53 11.93 -5.71
C GLY A 47 -2.72 13.11 -5.15
N SER A 48 -1.43 13.24 -5.47
CA SER A 48 -0.58 14.35 -5.01
C SER A 48 -0.84 15.66 -5.77
N THR A 49 -1.51 15.58 -6.93
CA THR A 49 -1.68 16.70 -7.87
C THR A 49 -3.15 17.16 -8.03
N SER A 50 -4.14 16.35 -7.63
CA SER A 50 -5.57 16.71 -7.76
C SER A 50 -6.08 17.51 -6.55
N LEU A 51 -6.08 18.84 -6.71
CA LEU A 51 -6.79 19.87 -5.94
C LEU A 51 -6.35 20.15 -4.48
N PRO A 52 -6.16 21.45 -4.13
CA PRO A 52 -5.55 21.91 -2.88
C PRO A 52 -6.57 21.98 -1.73
N THR A 53 -7.19 20.85 -1.38
CA THR A 53 -7.81 20.73 -0.06
C THR A 53 -6.71 20.33 0.93
N SER A 54 -5.93 21.34 1.29
CA SER A 54 -4.58 21.38 1.89
C SER A 54 -4.32 20.63 3.22
N TRP A 55 -4.83 19.42 3.45
CA TRP A 55 -4.61 18.72 4.74
C TRP A 55 -4.45 17.20 4.69
N GLU A 56 -4.66 16.56 3.55
CA GLU A 56 -4.53 15.11 3.41
C GLU A 56 -3.11 14.77 2.92
N LYS A 57 -2.24 14.36 3.84
CA LYS A 57 -0.85 13.95 3.57
C LYS A 57 -0.71 12.47 3.24
N GLU A 58 -1.84 11.79 3.05
CA GLU A 58 -1.91 10.34 2.98
C GLU A 58 -2.74 9.92 1.77
N TRP A 59 -2.19 9.01 0.98
CA TRP A 59 -2.88 8.44 -0.17
C TRP A 59 -3.00 6.94 0.01
N PHE A 60 -4.13 6.37 -0.41
CA PHE A 60 -4.40 4.94 -0.31
C PHE A 60 -4.66 4.38 -1.71
N PHE A 61 -3.84 3.42 -2.11
CA PHE A 61 -4.00 2.75 -3.41
C PHE A 61 -4.08 1.25 -3.24
N TYR A 62 -4.94 0.61 -4.02
CA TYR A 62 -4.86 -0.81 -4.31
C TYR A 62 -3.82 -1.03 -5.42
N VAL A 63 -2.81 -1.82 -5.15
CA VAL A 63 -1.77 -2.07 -6.15
C VAL A 63 -1.78 -3.53 -6.56
N PRO A 64 -1.85 -3.81 -7.87
CA PRO A 64 -1.69 -5.17 -8.38
C PRO A 64 -0.33 -5.72 -7.95
N ARG A 65 -0.33 -6.91 -7.35
CA ARG A 65 0.93 -7.59 -7.01
C ARG A 65 1.52 -8.20 -8.26
N ASP A 66 2.17 -7.37 -9.09
CA ASP A 66 2.89 -7.88 -10.24
C ASP A 66 4.14 -8.62 -9.76
N ARG A 67 4.27 -9.89 -10.15
CA ARG A 67 5.42 -10.71 -9.78
C ARG A 67 6.55 -10.35 -10.72
N LYS A 68 7.67 -9.85 -10.18
CA LYS A 68 8.88 -9.52 -10.96
C LYS A 68 9.41 -10.72 -11.78
N TYR A 69 9.03 -11.95 -11.42
CA TYR A 69 9.34 -13.18 -12.16
C TYR A 69 8.13 -14.12 -12.17
N ARG A 70 8.02 -14.95 -13.22
CA ARG A 70 6.98 -16.01 -13.34
C ARG A 70 6.86 -16.89 -12.08
N ASN A 71 7.96 -17.06 -11.34
CA ASN A 71 8.09 -17.84 -10.11
C ASN A 71 8.58 -17.02 -8.88
N GLY A 72 8.56 -15.69 -8.92
CA GLY A 72 9.15 -14.85 -7.86
C GLY A 72 8.13 -14.08 -7.03
N ASP A 73 8.31 -14.05 -5.70
CA ASP A 73 7.40 -13.36 -4.77
C ASP A 73 7.68 -11.86 -4.58
N ARG A 74 8.80 -11.36 -5.11
CA ARG A 74 9.30 -10.01 -4.84
C ARG A 74 8.84 -9.04 -5.93
N PRO A 75 8.03 -8.01 -5.62
CA PRO A 75 7.60 -7.01 -6.60
C PRO A 75 8.78 -6.14 -7.06
N ASN A 76 8.70 -5.60 -8.28
CA ASN A 76 9.71 -4.68 -8.79
C ASN A 76 9.52 -3.30 -8.16
N ARG A 77 10.31 -3.01 -7.12
CA ARG A 77 10.25 -1.79 -6.33
C ARG A 77 11.07 -0.63 -6.90
N VAL A 78 11.33 -0.63 -8.21
CA VAL A 78 12.13 0.39 -8.89
C VAL A 78 11.18 1.31 -9.64
N THR A 79 11.41 2.62 -9.53
CA THR A 79 10.69 3.68 -10.26
C THR A 79 11.65 4.36 -11.23
N THR A 80 11.19 5.36 -11.97
CA THR A 80 12.02 6.13 -12.91
C THR A 80 13.25 6.74 -12.24
N SER A 81 13.07 7.42 -11.11
CA SER A 81 14.14 8.16 -10.46
C SER A 81 14.69 7.50 -9.19
N GLY A 82 14.23 6.31 -8.82
CA GLY A 82 14.64 5.70 -7.56
C GLY A 82 14.12 4.29 -7.29
N TYR A 83 14.07 3.93 -6.02
CA TYR A 83 13.60 2.62 -5.58
C TYR A 83 13.07 2.62 -4.15
N TRP A 84 12.10 1.75 -3.89
CA TRP A 84 11.54 1.50 -2.57
C TRP A 84 12.31 0.38 -1.85
N LYS A 85 12.87 0.71 -0.69
CA LYS A 85 13.60 -0.23 0.17
C LYS A 85 12.77 -0.55 1.41
N ALA A 86 12.56 -1.84 1.68
CA ALA A 86 11.94 -2.25 2.93
C ALA A 86 12.81 -1.85 4.13
N THR A 87 12.18 -1.38 5.19
CA THR A 87 12.84 -1.04 6.46
C THR A 87 12.11 -1.71 7.61
N GLY A 88 12.87 -2.21 8.58
CA GLY A 88 12.34 -2.96 9.71
C GLY A 88 11.75 -4.34 9.35
N ALA A 89 11.28 -5.04 10.38
CA ALA A 89 10.55 -6.30 10.26
C ALA A 89 9.07 -6.04 9.92
N ASP A 90 8.40 -7.05 9.35
CA ASP A 90 6.95 -7.01 9.14
C ASP A 90 6.26 -6.93 10.50
N ARG A 91 5.31 -6.00 10.65
CA ARG A 91 4.49 -5.89 11.86
C ARG A 91 3.19 -6.66 11.67
N MET A 92 2.84 -7.49 12.64
CA MET A 92 1.54 -8.16 12.65
C MET A 92 0.43 -7.19 13.05
N ILE A 93 -0.64 -7.18 12.28
CA ILE A 93 -1.87 -6.44 12.58
C ILE A 93 -2.82 -7.41 13.26
N ARG A 94 -3.34 -7.01 14.41
CA ARG A 94 -4.25 -7.79 15.23
C ARG A 94 -5.52 -7.01 15.51
N THR A 95 -6.64 -7.71 15.62
CA THR A 95 -7.88 -7.17 16.19
C THR A 95 -7.73 -6.95 17.70
N GLU A 96 -8.70 -6.30 18.32
CA GLU A 96 -8.82 -6.21 19.79
C GLU A 96 -8.79 -7.59 20.47
N SER A 97 -9.39 -8.60 19.83
CA SER A 97 -9.36 -10.00 20.28
C SER A 97 -8.03 -10.73 20.03
N SER A 98 -6.96 -10.02 19.69
CA SER A 98 -5.62 -10.55 19.39
C SER A 98 -5.52 -11.51 18.20
N ARG A 99 -6.57 -11.60 17.38
CA ARG A 99 -6.56 -12.40 16.14
C ARG A 99 -5.69 -11.71 15.10
N SER A 100 -4.74 -12.45 14.52
CA SER A 100 -3.93 -11.94 13.41
C SER A 100 -4.78 -11.79 12.15
N ILE A 101 -4.83 -10.57 11.60
CA ILE A 101 -5.64 -10.24 10.43
C ILE A 101 -4.81 -9.79 9.23
N GLY A 102 -3.55 -9.44 9.44
CA GLY A 102 -2.68 -9.01 8.35
C GLY A 102 -1.25 -8.70 8.79
N LEU A 103 -0.46 -8.25 7.83
CA LEU A 103 0.92 -7.83 7.99
C LEU A 103 1.10 -6.42 7.39
N LYS A 104 1.87 -5.59 8.07
CA LYS A 104 2.34 -4.29 7.59
C LYS A 104 3.84 -4.36 7.31
N LYS A 105 4.26 -3.94 6.12
CA LYS A 105 5.66 -3.71 5.78
C LYS A 105 5.88 -2.24 5.46
N THR A 106 6.84 -1.63 6.14
CA THR A 106 7.23 -0.24 5.84
C THR A 106 8.37 -0.22 4.83
N LEU A 107 8.29 0.70 3.88
CA LEU A 107 9.29 0.98 2.87
C LEU A 107 9.65 2.46 2.91
N VAL A 108 10.88 2.77 2.51
CA VAL A 108 11.37 4.13 2.33
C VAL A 108 11.87 4.27 0.90
N PHE A 109 11.55 5.39 0.26
CA PHE A 109 12.05 5.69 -1.07
C PHE A 109 13.47 6.24 -1.03
N TYR A 110 14.29 5.75 -1.95
CA TYR A 110 15.64 6.23 -2.19
C TYR A 110 15.70 6.79 -3.62
N SER A 111 16.15 8.04 -3.78
CA SER A 111 16.39 8.63 -5.09
C SER A 111 17.75 8.20 -5.65
N GLY A 112 17.83 8.00 -6.95
CA GLY A 112 19.00 7.49 -7.64
C GLY A 112 19.09 5.97 -7.71
N LYS A 113 20.21 5.46 -8.23
CA LYS A 113 20.37 4.04 -8.53
C LYS A 113 20.82 3.23 -7.31
N ALA A 114 20.16 2.10 -7.08
CA ALA A 114 20.58 1.15 -6.04
C ALA A 114 22.01 0.61 -6.32
N PRO A 115 22.83 0.36 -5.28
CA PRO A 115 22.56 0.56 -3.86
C PRO A 115 22.96 1.96 -3.33
N LYS A 116 23.37 2.89 -4.20
CA LYS A 116 23.94 4.20 -3.83
C LYS A 116 22.91 5.33 -3.76
N GLY A 117 21.61 4.98 -3.70
CA GLY A 117 20.56 5.99 -3.65
C GLY A 117 20.60 6.81 -2.36
N ILE A 118 20.02 8.02 -2.41
CA ILE A 118 19.89 8.92 -1.27
C ILE A 118 18.52 8.68 -0.62
N ARG A 119 18.51 8.44 0.69
CA ARG A 119 17.26 8.24 1.44
C ARG A 119 16.41 9.51 1.39
N THR A 120 15.13 9.38 1.08
CA THR A 120 14.16 10.49 1.10
C THR A 120 13.23 10.39 2.33
N SER A 121 12.35 11.38 2.50
CA SER A 121 11.29 11.37 3.53
C SER A 121 10.08 10.53 3.16
N TRP A 122 9.95 10.12 1.90
CA TRP A 122 8.80 9.37 1.43
C TRP A 122 8.76 7.98 2.04
N ILE A 123 7.71 7.74 2.82
CA ILE A 123 7.44 6.46 3.47
C ILE A 123 6.28 5.80 2.76
N MET A 124 6.28 4.47 2.75
CA MET A 124 5.20 3.68 2.19
C MET A 124 4.89 2.51 3.10
N ASN A 125 3.63 2.33 3.49
CA ASN A 125 3.17 1.18 4.25
C ASN A 125 2.39 0.23 3.35
N GLU A 126 2.90 -0.99 3.20
CA GLU A 126 2.32 -2.11 2.46
C GLU A 126 1.53 -3.01 3.41
N TYR A 127 0.21 -3.04 3.26
CA TYR A 127 -0.70 -3.90 4.02
C TYR A 127 -1.06 -5.18 3.24
N ARG A 128 -0.94 -6.35 3.87
CA ARG A 128 -1.20 -7.67 3.27
C ARG A 128 -2.05 -8.56 4.17
N LEU A 129 -2.92 -9.38 3.56
CA LEU A 129 -3.63 -10.46 4.26
C LEU A 129 -2.65 -11.58 4.67
N PRO A 130 -2.99 -12.41 5.67
CA PRO A 130 -2.18 -13.54 6.09
C PRO A 130 -2.02 -14.58 4.96
N HIS A 131 -0.93 -15.33 4.98
CA HIS A 131 -0.60 -16.27 3.90
C HIS A 131 -1.71 -17.30 3.60
N HIS A 132 -2.40 -17.80 4.62
CA HIS A 132 -3.50 -18.77 4.45
C HIS A 132 -4.69 -18.20 3.67
N ASP A 133 -4.97 -16.89 3.82
CA ASP A 133 -6.05 -16.20 3.10
C ASP A 133 -5.63 -15.86 1.66
N THR A 134 -4.34 -15.57 1.43
CA THR A 134 -3.84 -15.23 0.08
C THR A 134 -3.84 -16.40 -0.91
N GLN A 135 -3.79 -17.65 -0.44
CA GLN A 135 -3.84 -18.83 -1.31
C GLN A 135 -5.22 -19.07 -1.93
N ARG A 136 -6.29 -18.65 -1.25
CA ARG A 136 -7.68 -18.81 -1.74
C ARG A 136 -8.03 -17.85 -2.88
N TYR A 137 -7.29 -16.76 -3.02
CA TYR A 137 -7.59 -15.68 -3.97
C TYR A 137 -6.35 -15.30 -4.78
N GLN A 138 -5.74 -16.31 -5.44
CA GLN A 138 -4.70 -16.10 -6.44
C GLN A 138 -5.30 -15.41 -7.67
N LYS A 139 -5.27 -14.07 -7.72
CA LYS A 139 -5.02 -13.34 -8.97
C LYS A 139 -4.76 -11.84 -8.83
N VAL A 140 -5.13 -11.20 -7.73
CA VAL A 140 -4.73 -9.82 -7.45
C VAL A 140 -4.69 -9.69 -5.93
N SER A 141 -3.51 -9.67 -5.30
CA SER A 141 -3.42 -9.30 -3.89
C SER A 141 -3.29 -7.78 -3.84
N PRO A 142 -4.38 -7.02 -3.61
CA PRO A 142 -4.25 -5.59 -3.48
C PRO A 142 -3.35 -5.34 -2.27
N THR A 143 -2.33 -4.53 -2.43
CA THR A 143 -1.68 -3.94 -1.26
C THR A 143 -2.28 -2.57 -1.10
N ILE A 144 -2.71 -2.23 0.12
CA ILE A 144 -2.96 -0.83 0.42
C ILE A 144 -1.60 -0.19 0.66
N PHE A 145 -1.30 0.83 -0.12
CA PHE A 145 -0.12 1.65 0.06
C PHE A 145 -0.53 2.97 0.69
N HIS A 146 0.04 3.27 1.85
CA HIS A 146 -0.10 4.56 2.51
C HIS A 146 1.24 5.29 2.43
N THR A 147 1.25 6.44 1.75
CA THR A 147 2.43 7.29 1.62
C THR A 147 2.38 8.50 2.56
N LEU A 148 3.51 8.82 3.20
CA LEU A 148 3.77 10.03 4.02
C LEU A 148 4.91 10.85 3.42
#